data_AF-A0A2V5V8G7-F1
#
_entry.id   AF-A0A2V5V8G7-F1
#
_cell.length_a   1.000
_cell.length_b   1.000
_cell.length_c   1.000
_cell.angle_alpha   90.00
_cell.angle_beta   90.00
_cell.angle_gamma   90.00
#
_symmetry.space_group_name_H-M   'P 1'
#
loop_
_entity.id
_entity.type
_entity.pdbx_description
1 polymer ?
#
loop_
_entity_poly.entity_id
_entity_poly.type
_entity_poly.pdbx_seq_one_letter_code
_entity_poly.pdbx_strand_id
1 'polypeptide(L)'
;MRLLLQEIRRNPLLWLLVFVPIALAAEKLNHEAHTLHFVLSVLAILPLAVLLSHATESVAAKTGDSVGGLLNATLGNLTELVIAIAALQAGQYTLVKASVAGAIVTNSLFMLGASFLLGGVRYHLQEFNRVAARFQAGLLFL
;
A
#
# COMPACT_ATOMS: atom_id res chain seq x y z
N MET A 1 -14.65 18.45 4.12
CA MET A 1 -14.17 18.85 2.77
C MET A 1 -12.88 19.67 2.80
N ARG A 2 -12.74 20.73 3.62
CA ARG A 2 -11.50 21.55 3.65
C ARG A 2 -10.23 20.79 4.06
N LEU A 3 -10.33 19.81 4.97
CA LEU A 3 -9.20 18.97 5.42
C LEU A 3 -8.65 18.09 4.28
N LEU A 4 -9.52 17.46 3.49
CA LEU A 4 -9.11 16.65 2.33
C LEU A 4 -8.42 17.49 1.25
N LEU A 5 -8.93 18.70 0.96
CA LEU A 5 -8.32 19.61 -0.01
C LEU A 5 -6.93 20.12 0.44
N GLN A 6 -6.71 20.28 1.76
CA GLN A 6 -5.40 20.61 2.30
C GLN A 6 -4.42 19.43 2.22
N GLU A 7 -4.90 18.21 2.48
CA GLU A 7 -4.11 16.98 2.38
C GLU A 7 -3.65 16.72 0.94
N ILE A 8 -4.57 16.85 -0.03
CA ILE A 8 -4.29 16.71 -1.47
C ILE A 8 -3.24 17.72 -1.93
N ARG A 9 -3.25 18.93 -1.36
CA ARG A 9 -2.30 19.98 -1.74
C ARG A 9 -0.91 19.77 -1.14
N ARG A 10 -0.81 19.06 0.00
CA ARG A 10 0.47 18.77 0.67
C ARG A 10 1.13 17.48 0.18
N ASN A 11 0.35 16.48 -0.20
CA ASN A 11 0.87 15.19 -0.61
C ASN A 11 0.87 15.06 -2.14
N PRO A 12 2.05 15.12 -2.81
CA PRO A 12 2.12 15.05 -4.27
C PRO A 12 1.61 13.72 -4.83
N LEU A 13 1.59 12.64 -4.04
CA LEU A 13 1.00 11.37 -4.44
C LEU A 13 -0.52 11.49 -4.69
N LEU A 14 -1.21 12.37 -3.97
CA LEU A 14 -2.66 12.57 -4.15
C LEU A 14 -3.01 13.29 -5.45
N TRP A 15 -2.05 13.89 -6.15
CA TRP A 15 -2.28 14.42 -7.49
C TRP A 15 -2.60 13.31 -8.51
N LEU A 16 -2.17 12.08 -8.22
CA LEU A 16 -2.51 10.92 -9.02
C LEU A 16 -4.01 10.58 -8.98
N LEU A 17 -4.81 11.21 -8.11
CA LEU A 17 -6.28 11.03 -8.11
C LEU A 17 -6.92 11.39 -9.45
N VAL A 18 -6.26 12.22 -10.28
CA VAL A 18 -6.70 12.49 -11.64
C VAL A 18 -6.76 11.23 -12.51
N PHE A 19 -5.96 10.20 -12.21
CA PHE A 19 -5.98 8.93 -12.94
C PHE A 19 -7.24 8.11 -12.68
N VAL A 20 -7.98 8.35 -11.58
CA VAL A 20 -9.24 7.65 -11.30
C VAL A 20 -10.30 7.92 -12.37
N PRO A 21 -10.72 9.17 -12.63
CA PRO A 21 -11.68 9.44 -13.71
C PRO A 21 -11.10 9.14 -15.09
N ILE A 22 -9.79 9.28 -15.30
CA ILE A 22 -9.14 8.94 -16.58
C ILE A 22 -9.22 7.43 -16.85
N ALA A 23 -8.94 6.57 -15.87
CA ALA A 23 -9.03 5.12 -16.03
C ALA A 23 -10.46 4.69 -16.37
N LEU A 24 -11.45 5.22 -15.65
CA LEU A 24 -12.88 4.91 -15.88
C LEU A 24 -13.38 5.42 -17.25
N ALA A 25 -12.87 6.57 -17.71
CA ALA A 25 -13.20 7.09 -19.03
C ALA A 25 -12.51 6.30 -20.15
N ALA A 26 -11.25 5.92 -19.96
CA ALA A 26 -10.47 5.14 -20.92
C ALA A 26 -11.13 3.78 -21.17
N GLU A 27 -11.59 3.10 -20.10
CA GLU A 27 -12.32 1.83 -20.18
C GLU A 27 -13.52 1.94 -21.12
N LYS A 28 -14.31 3.03 -21.04
CA LYS A 28 -15.48 3.24 -21.88
C LYS A 28 -15.16 3.56 -23.35
N LEU A 29 -14.02 4.19 -23.61
CA LEU A 29 -13.68 4.71 -24.94
C LEU A 29 -12.93 3.68 -25.80
N ASN A 30 -12.06 2.86 -25.21
CA ASN A 30 -11.18 1.95 -25.98
C ASN A 30 -10.90 0.65 -25.21
N HIS A 31 -11.75 -0.36 -25.35
CA HIS A 31 -11.64 -1.63 -24.62
C HIS A 31 -10.39 -2.47 -24.99
N GLU A 32 -9.84 -2.28 -26.19
CA GLU A 32 -8.73 -3.08 -26.74
C GLU A 32 -7.35 -2.71 -26.14
N ALA A 33 -7.23 -1.56 -25.47
CA ALA A 33 -5.97 -1.04 -24.97
C ALA A 33 -5.58 -1.60 -23.58
N HIS A 34 -5.43 -2.93 -23.47
CA HIS A 34 -5.24 -3.63 -22.19
C HIS A 34 -4.06 -3.10 -21.35
N THR A 35 -2.90 -2.85 -21.97
CA THR A 35 -1.71 -2.33 -21.25
C THR A 35 -1.95 -0.91 -20.70
N LEU A 36 -2.64 -0.07 -21.46
CA LEU A 36 -2.96 1.30 -21.04
C LEU A 36 -3.90 1.27 -19.83
N HIS A 37 -4.96 0.46 -19.87
CA HIS A 37 -5.89 0.31 -18.75
C HIS A 37 -5.20 -0.21 -17.50
N PHE A 38 -4.30 -1.18 -17.65
CA PHE A 38 -3.50 -1.69 -16.53
C PHE A 38 -2.70 -0.56 -15.87
N VAL A 39 -1.93 0.21 -16.65
CA VAL A 39 -1.09 1.30 -16.12
C VAL A 39 -1.94 2.39 -15.47
N LEU A 40 -3.03 2.81 -16.14
CA LEU A 40 -3.95 3.82 -15.59
C LEU A 40 -4.59 3.36 -14.28
N SER A 41 -4.97 2.08 -14.19
CA SER A 41 -5.55 1.49 -12.98
C SER A 41 -4.54 1.45 -11.84
N VAL A 42 -3.29 1.05 -12.11
CA VAL A 42 -2.22 1.07 -11.10
C VAL A 42 -2.01 2.49 -10.57
N LEU A 43 -1.90 3.49 -11.46
CA LEU A 43 -1.74 4.89 -11.06
C LEU A 43 -2.95 5.44 -10.28
N ALA A 44 -4.17 5.00 -10.62
CA ALA A 44 -5.38 5.35 -9.90
C ALA A 44 -5.46 4.72 -8.50
N ILE A 45 -4.99 3.48 -8.34
CA ILE A 45 -5.02 2.74 -7.07
C ILE A 45 -4.05 3.34 -6.05
N LEU A 46 -2.85 3.78 -6.46
CA LEU A 46 -1.83 4.34 -5.56
C LEU A 46 -2.37 5.41 -4.58
N PRO A 47 -3.00 6.52 -5.04
CA PRO A 47 -3.53 7.54 -4.13
C PRO A 47 -4.74 7.04 -3.33
N LEU A 48 -5.57 6.14 -3.89
CA LEU A 48 -6.71 5.57 -3.19
C LEU A 48 -6.25 4.71 -2.00
N ALA A 49 -5.18 3.95 -2.17
CA ALA A 49 -4.57 3.16 -1.09
C ALA A 49 -4.08 4.05 0.06
N VAL A 50 -3.45 5.18 -0.25
CA VAL A 50 -3.00 6.17 0.76
C VAL A 50 -4.19 6.75 1.52
N LEU A 51 -5.24 7.17 0.81
CA LEU A 51 -6.45 7.70 1.45
C LEU A 51 -7.15 6.67 2.34
N LEU A 52 -7.22 5.42 1.88
CA LEU A 52 -7.80 4.32 2.64
C LEU A 52 -6.98 4.01 3.90
N SER A 53 -5.65 4.03 3.81
CA SER A 53 -4.75 3.86 4.95
C SER A 53 -4.96 4.97 5.99
N HIS A 54 -4.97 6.25 5.58
CA HIS A 54 -5.24 7.37 6.48
C HIS A 54 -6.63 7.29 7.12
N ALA A 55 -7.65 6.90 6.34
CA ALA A 55 -9.00 6.71 6.86
C ALA A 55 -9.03 5.59 7.91
N THR A 56 -8.35 4.47 7.63
CA THR A 56 -8.23 3.33 8.54
C THR A 56 -7.55 3.72 9.84
N GLU A 57 -6.43 4.42 9.77
CA GLU A 57 -5.69 4.87 10.94
C GLU A 57 -6.55 5.82 11.79
N SER A 58 -7.24 6.77 11.15
CA SER A 58 -8.13 7.70 11.85
C SER A 58 -9.32 7.00 12.52
N VAL A 59 -9.80 5.89 11.96
CA VAL A 59 -10.86 5.09 12.59
C VAL A 59 -10.26 4.28 13.73
N ALA A 60 -9.17 3.54 13.50
CA ALA A 60 -8.51 2.72 14.51
C ALA A 60 -8.13 3.51 15.77
N ALA A 61 -7.64 4.74 15.61
CA ALA A 61 -7.31 5.65 16.71
C ALA A 61 -8.50 6.03 17.60
N LYS A 62 -9.75 5.85 17.13
CA LYS A 62 -10.98 6.20 17.87
C LYS A 62 -11.73 4.99 18.44
N THR A 63 -11.26 3.76 18.18
CA THR A 63 -12.00 2.52 18.51
C THR A 63 -11.41 1.74 19.69
N GLY A 64 -10.38 2.27 20.35
CA GLY A 64 -9.68 1.62 21.48
C GLY A 64 -8.67 0.55 21.03
N ASP A 65 -7.71 0.22 21.89
CA ASP A 65 -6.48 -0.51 21.50
C ASP A 65 -6.74 -1.87 20.82
N SER A 66 -7.61 -2.72 21.38
CA SER A 66 -7.86 -4.06 20.83
C SER A 66 -8.58 -4.01 19.47
N VAL A 67 -9.62 -3.19 19.35
CA VAL A 67 -10.41 -3.08 18.11
C VAL A 67 -9.64 -2.28 17.06
N GLY A 68 -8.95 -1.22 17.47
CA GLY A 68 -8.05 -0.45 16.62
C GLY A 68 -6.91 -1.29 16.06
N GLY A 69 -6.31 -2.16 16.88
CA GLY A 69 -5.30 -3.12 16.43
C GLY A 69 -5.84 -4.09 15.37
N LEU A 70 -7.03 -4.66 15.58
CA LEU A 70 -7.68 -5.54 14.60
C LEU A 70 -8.03 -4.80 13.30
N LEU A 71 -8.55 -3.58 13.40
CA LEU A 71 -8.85 -2.73 12.24
C LEU A 71 -7.59 -2.40 11.46
N ASN A 72 -6.49 -2.04 12.12
CA ASN A 72 -5.24 -1.75 11.43
C ASN A 72 -4.67 -3.00 10.74
N ALA A 73 -4.71 -4.17 11.39
CA ALA A 73 -4.24 -5.42 10.81
C ALA A 73 -5.02 -5.83 9.55
N THR A 74 -6.34 -5.61 9.55
CA THR A 74 -7.23 -5.98 8.44
C THR A 74 -7.31 -4.89 7.37
N LEU A 75 -7.71 -3.68 7.76
CA LEU A 75 -7.95 -2.58 6.84
C LEU A 75 -6.66 -1.92 6.34
N GLY A 76 -5.56 -2.00 7.11
CA GLY A 76 -4.25 -1.47 6.70
C GLY A 76 -3.69 -2.17 5.46
N ASN A 77 -4.08 -3.42 5.23
CA ASN A 77 -3.73 -4.20 4.03
C ASN A 77 -4.92 -4.41 3.09
N LEU A 78 -6.02 -3.64 3.26
CA LEU A 78 -7.26 -3.87 2.51
C LEU A 78 -7.08 -3.74 1.01
N THR A 79 -6.25 -2.80 0.56
CA THR A 79 -5.96 -2.62 -0.87
C THR A 79 -5.39 -3.90 -1.49
N GLU A 80 -4.40 -4.52 -0.83
CA GLU A 80 -3.80 -5.76 -1.29
C GLU A 80 -4.81 -6.91 -1.26
N LEU A 81 -5.61 -6.99 -0.20
CA LEU A 81 -6.65 -8.00 -0.04
C LEU A 81 -7.72 -7.92 -1.14
N VAL A 82 -8.19 -6.71 -1.48
CA VAL A 82 -9.18 -6.51 -2.54
C VAL A 82 -8.63 -6.93 -3.90
N ILE A 83 -7.38 -6.58 -4.21
CA ILE A 83 -6.72 -6.98 -5.47
C ILE A 83 -6.53 -8.50 -5.51
N ALA A 84 -6.10 -9.11 -4.40
CA ALA A 84 -5.91 -10.55 -4.31
C ALA A 84 -7.24 -11.30 -4.49
N ILE A 85 -8.32 -10.85 -3.85
CA ILE A 85 -9.66 -11.46 -4.00
C ILE A 85 -10.15 -11.34 -5.44
N ALA A 86 -10.03 -10.16 -6.06
CA ALA A 86 -10.42 -9.97 -7.46
C ALA A 86 -9.62 -10.90 -8.40
N ALA A 87 -8.32 -11.04 -8.17
CA ALA A 87 -7.48 -11.96 -8.91
C ALA A 87 -7.87 -13.43 -8.70
N LEU A 88 -8.21 -13.83 -7.47
CA LEU A 88 -8.71 -15.19 -7.17
C LEU A 88 -10.03 -15.47 -7.89
N GLN A 89 -10.96 -14.51 -7.90
CA GLN A 89 -12.24 -14.63 -8.61
C GLN A 89 -12.04 -14.76 -10.13
N ALA A 90 -10.98 -14.15 -10.67
CA ALA A 90 -10.57 -14.30 -12.06
C ALA A 90 -9.72 -15.55 -12.34
N GLY A 91 -9.54 -16.45 -11.36
CA GLY A 91 -8.75 -17.68 -11.50
C GLY A 91 -7.22 -17.45 -11.56
N GLN A 92 -6.74 -16.26 -11.19
CA GLN A 92 -5.32 -15.88 -11.27
C GLN A 92 -4.53 -16.28 -10.02
N TYR A 93 -4.53 -17.57 -9.70
CA TYR A 93 -3.86 -18.10 -8.50
C TYR A 93 -2.35 -17.83 -8.48
N THR A 94 -1.69 -17.93 -9.64
CA THR A 94 -0.25 -17.66 -9.75
C THR A 94 0.05 -16.20 -9.45
N LEU A 95 -0.80 -15.27 -9.91
CA LEU A 95 -0.66 -13.84 -9.63
C LEU A 95 -0.74 -13.57 -8.12
N VAL A 96 -1.70 -14.20 -7.44
CA VAL A 96 -1.91 -14.03 -5.99
C VAL A 96 -0.73 -14.59 -5.19
N LYS A 97 -0.23 -15.78 -5.56
CA LYS A 97 0.97 -16.34 -4.93
C LYS A 97 2.19 -15.45 -5.14
N ALA A 98 2.37 -14.96 -6.37
CA ALA A 98 3.46 -14.07 -6.72
C ALA A 98 3.36 -12.71 -5.99
N SER A 99 2.15 -12.16 -5.82
CA SER A 99 1.96 -10.89 -5.11
C SER A 99 2.25 -11.03 -3.62
N VAL A 100 1.84 -12.12 -2.98
CA VAL A 100 2.15 -12.39 -1.56
C VAL A 100 3.66 -12.56 -1.36
N ALA A 101 4.32 -13.37 -2.20
CA ALA A 101 5.78 -13.52 -2.15
C ALA A 101 6.49 -12.17 -2.40
N GLY A 102 5.99 -11.40 -3.37
CA GLY A 102 6.48 -10.06 -3.70
C GLY A 102 6.36 -9.09 -2.53
N ALA A 103 5.25 -9.10 -1.79
CA ALA A 103 5.05 -8.26 -0.61
C ALA A 103 6.06 -8.58 0.51
N ILE A 104 6.31 -9.86 0.77
CA ILE A 104 7.31 -10.32 1.75
C ILE A 104 8.71 -9.84 1.34
N VAL A 105 9.10 -10.06 0.08
CA VAL A 105 10.41 -9.63 -0.46
C VAL A 105 10.54 -8.10 -0.43
N THR A 106 9.48 -7.38 -0.81
CA THR A 106 9.49 -5.91 -0.85
C THR A 106 9.72 -5.33 0.55
N ASN A 107 9.03 -5.83 1.57
CA ASN A 107 9.19 -5.32 2.93
C ASN A 107 10.52 -5.76 3.58
N SER A 108 10.91 -7.02 3.39
CA SER A 108 12.05 -7.61 4.11
C SER A 108 13.39 -7.25 3.50
N LEU A 109 13.46 -7.05 2.18
CA LEU A 109 14.70 -6.77 1.45
C LEU A 109 14.71 -5.38 0.84
N PHE A 110 13.72 -5.06 0.00
CA PHE A 110 13.76 -3.81 -0.77
C PHE A 110 13.60 -2.59 0.13
N MET A 111 12.54 -2.52 0.93
CA MET A 111 12.27 -1.40 1.83
C MET A 111 13.29 -1.30 2.96
N LEU A 112 13.70 -2.44 3.52
CA LEU A 112 14.77 -2.47 4.52
C LEU A 112 16.10 -1.94 3.93
N GLY A 113 16.50 -2.44 2.76
CA GLY A 113 17.70 -2.00 2.07
C GLY A 113 17.65 -0.54 1.66
N ALA A 114 16.51 -0.06 1.17
CA ALA A 114 16.28 1.35 0.87
C ALA A 114 16.39 2.23 2.13
N SER A 115 15.88 1.77 3.27
CA SER A 115 15.98 2.48 4.55
C SER A 115 17.43 2.59 5.02
N PHE A 116 18.21 1.50 4.91
CA PHE A 116 19.65 1.52 5.19
C PHE A 116 20.40 2.46 4.27
N LEU A 117 20.14 2.39 2.97
CA LEU A 117 20.79 3.24 1.98
C LEU A 117 20.48 4.73 2.24
N LEU A 118 19.19 5.09 2.30
CA LEU A 118 18.76 6.48 2.41
C LEU A 118 19.16 7.12 3.75
N GLY A 119 18.97 6.42 4.87
CA GLY A 119 19.45 6.95 6.16
C GLY A 119 20.98 6.94 6.24
N GLY A 120 21.64 6.00 5.55
CA GLY A 120 23.10 5.84 5.49
C GLY A 120 23.82 6.99 4.79
N VAL A 121 23.14 7.67 3.85
CA VAL A 121 23.65 8.88 3.18
C VAL A 121 24.02 9.97 4.19
N ARG A 122 23.27 10.10 5.29
CA ARG A 122 23.54 11.11 6.33
C ARG A 122 24.17 10.54 7.59
N TYR A 123 23.78 9.32 8.00
CA TYR A 123 24.22 8.69 9.24
C TYR A 123 24.97 7.40 8.94
N HIS A 124 26.29 7.39 9.18
CA HIS A 124 27.12 6.20 8.91
C HIS A 124 26.76 4.99 9.80
N LEU A 125 26.20 5.24 10.98
CA LEU A 125 25.64 4.24 11.86
C LEU A 125 24.20 4.63 12.20
N GLN A 126 23.26 3.71 11.99
CA GLN A 126 21.87 3.87 12.37
C GLN A 126 21.58 3.01 13.60
N GLU A 127 21.13 3.64 14.69
CA GLU A 127 20.72 2.93 15.89
C GLU A 127 19.24 2.55 15.81
N PHE A 128 18.93 1.32 16.21
CA PHE A 128 17.57 0.80 16.28
C PHE A 128 17.43 -0.14 17.48
N ASN A 129 16.19 -0.36 17.94
CA ASN A 129 15.92 -1.27 19.03
C ASN A 129 16.16 -2.73 18.60
N ARG A 130 17.32 -3.27 18.97
CA ARG A 130 17.75 -4.63 18.62
C ARG A 130 16.81 -5.70 19.16
N VAL A 131 16.20 -5.49 20.33
CA VAL A 131 15.28 -6.48 20.94
C VAL A 131 13.99 -6.55 20.13
N ALA A 132 13.37 -5.40 19.84
CA ALA A 132 12.15 -5.34 19.06
C ALA A 132 12.36 -5.86 17.63
N ALA A 133 13.44 -5.45 16.96
CA ALA A 133 13.75 -5.91 15.60
C ALA A 133 13.98 -7.43 15.55
N ARG A 134 14.70 -8.01 16.52
CA ARG A 134 14.91 -9.46 16.60
C ARG A 134 13.61 -10.22 16.86
N PHE A 135 12.74 -9.69 17.72
CA PHE A 135 11.44 -10.29 17.98
C PHE A 135 10.57 -10.30 16.72
N GLN A 136 10.45 -9.17 16.02
CA GLN A 136 9.66 -9.07 14.78
C GLN A 136 10.24 -9.93 13.66
N ALA A 137 11.56 -9.97 13.49
CA ALA A 137 12.21 -10.85 12.51
C ALA A 137 12.00 -12.33 12.84
N GLY A 138 12.01 -12.69 14.14
CA GLY A 138 11.72 -14.05 14.59
C GLY A 138 10.28 -14.48 14.26
N LEU A 139 9.30 -13.61 14.49
CA LEU A 139 7.89 -13.87 14.14
C LEU A 139 7.64 -14.00 12.64
N LEU A 140 8.44 -13.32 11.81
CA LEU A 140 8.32 -13.40 10.35
C LEU A 140 8.89 -14.70 9.77
N PHE A 141 9.92 -15.26 10.43
CA PHE A 141 10.63 -16.45 9.95
C PHE A 141 10.02 -17.78 10.42
N LEU A 142 9.33 -17.76 11.56
CA LEU A 142 8.60 -18.90 12.14
C LEU A 142 7.21 -19.04 11.52
#